data_AF-A0A517PK29-F1
#
_entry.id   AF-A0A517PK29-F1
#
_cell.length_a   1.000
_cell.length_b   1.000
_cell.length_c   1.000
_cell.angle_alpha   90.00
_cell.angle_beta   90.00
_cell.angle_gamma   90.00
#
_symmetry.space_group_name_H-M   'P 1'
#
loop_
_entity.id
_entity.type
_entity.pdbx_description
1 polymer ?
#
loop_
_entity_poly.entity_id
_entity_poly.type
_entity_poly.pdbx_seq_one_letter_code
_entity_poly.pdbx_strand_id
1 'polypeptide(L)'
;MEAPWFDPNTFGAWFGMIVGGGGGTLCGIWGALCGFLCPRGKGRKVILGGMFVFVVLGLILCGIGLYAFFSGQPYGIWYPVSMTGFLFAVIPGALIPVIRKNYQQAENRRIAAESIRVG
;
A
#
# COMPACT_ATOMS: atom_id res chain seq x y z
N MET A 1 -25.00 -15.50 17.07
CA MET A 1 -24.05 -15.32 15.96
C MET A 1 -24.87 -15.27 14.69
N GLU A 2 -24.74 -14.21 13.90
CA GLU A 2 -25.35 -14.20 12.58
C GLU A 2 -24.67 -15.26 11.69
N ALA A 3 -25.38 -15.75 10.68
CA ALA A 3 -24.79 -16.69 9.73
C ALA A 3 -23.51 -16.07 9.11
N PRO A 4 -22.46 -16.88 8.85
CA PRO A 4 -21.30 -16.40 8.12
C PRO A 4 -21.72 -15.74 6.80
N TRP A 5 -21.15 -14.58 6.48
CA TRP A 5 -21.47 -13.89 5.22
C TRP A 5 -21.09 -14.73 4.00
N PHE A 6 -20.02 -15.51 4.13
CA PHE A 6 -19.48 -16.40 3.13
C PHE A 6 -19.03 -17.72 3.77
N ASP A 7 -18.84 -18.76 2.96
CA ASP A 7 -18.11 -19.95 3.40
C ASP A 7 -16.66 -19.55 3.79
N PRO A 8 -16.22 -19.74 5.04
CA PRO A 8 -14.94 -19.20 5.51
C PRO A 8 -13.72 -19.79 4.79
N ASN A 9 -13.79 -21.06 4.39
CA ASN A 9 -12.67 -21.76 3.75
C ASN A 9 -12.51 -21.28 2.31
N THR A 10 -13.62 -21.22 1.59
CA THR A 10 -13.66 -20.75 0.20
C THR A 10 -13.26 -19.28 0.14
N PHE A 11 -13.84 -18.44 0.99
CA PHE A 11 -13.52 -17.02 1.03
C PHE A 11 -12.03 -16.79 1.35
N GLY A 12 -11.51 -17.43 2.39
CA GLY A 12 -10.09 -17.30 2.76
C GLY A 12 -9.14 -17.71 1.63
N ALA A 13 -9.44 -18.79 0.91
CA ALA A 13 -8.63 -19.25 -0.22
C ALA A 13 -8.63 -18.26 -1.39
N TRP A 14 -9.80 -17.81 -1.83
CA TRP A 14 -9.92 -16.86 -2.94
C TRP A 14 -9.34 -15.49 -2.59
N PHE A 15 -9.58 -15.01 -1.38
CA PHE A 15 -9.02 -13.75 -0.90
C PHE A 15 -7.49 -13.84 -0.83
N GLY A 16 -6.95 -14.94 -0.29
CA GLY A 16 -5.51 -15.19 -0.26
C GLY A 16 -4.87 -15.22 -1.65
N MET A 17 -5.51 -15.87 -2.62
CA MET A 17 -5.00 -15.92 -4.00
C MET A 17 -5.04 -14.56 -4.71
N ILE A 18 -6.20 -13.90 -4.70
CA ILE A 18 -6.39 -12.65 -5.45
C ILE A 18 -5.67 -11.50 -4.75
N VAL A 19 -5.93 -11.32 -3.46
CA VAL A 19 -5.46 -10.15 -2.72
C VAL A 19 -4.07 -10.42 -2.15
N GLY A 20 -3.81 -11.59 -1.59
CA GLY A 20 -2.47 -11.97 -1.13
C GLY A 20 -1.49 -12.14 -2.28
N GLY A 21 -1.82 -13.00 -3.25
CA GLY A 21 -0.98 -13.23 -4.43
C GLY A 21 -0.90 -12.01 -5.34
N GLY A 22 -2.04 -11.60 -5.92
CA GLY A 22 -2.09 -10.47 -6.85
C GLY A 22 -1.69 -9.14 -6.21
N GLY A 23 -2.24 -8.83 -5.04
CA GLY A 23 -1.87 -7.62 -4.30
C GLY A 23 -0.40 -7.61 -3.87
N GLY A 24 0.14 -8.73 -3.40
CA GLY A 24 1.56 -8.87 -3.06
C GLY A 24 2.48 -8.62 -4.25
N THR A 25 2.17 -9.19 -5.42
CA THR A 25 2.91 -8.94 -6.66
C THR A 25 2.87 -7.46 -7.06
N LEU A 26 1.69 -6.83 -7.00
CA LEU A 26 1.55 -5.40 -7.29
C LEU A 26 2.37 -4.53 -6.35
N CYS A 27 2.36 -4.81 -5.04
CA CYS A 27 3.18 -4.12 -4.07
C CYS A 27 4.68 -4.31 -4.33
N GLY A 28 5.12 -5.51 -4.73
CA GLY A 28 6.50 -5.79 -5.11
C GLY A 28 6.96 -4.97 -6.32
N ILE A 29 6.14 -4.94 -7.39
CA ILE A 29 6.39 -4.10 -8.57
C ILE A 29 6.44 -2.63 -8.18
N TRP A 30 5.51 -2.18 -7.33
CA TRP A 30 5.47 -0.80 -6.86
C TRP A 30 6.74 -0.43 -6.08
N GLY A 31 7.21 -1.32 -5.20
CA GLY A 31 8.47 -1.15 -4.47
C GLY A 31 9.68 -1.02 -5.41
N ALA A 32 9.74 -1.85 -6.45
CA ALA A 32 10.80 -1.76 -7.46
C ALA A 32 10.75 -0.41 -8.23
N LEU A 33 9.55 0.04 -8.63
CA LEU A 33 9.35 1.35 -9.26
C LEU A 33 9.79 2.49 -8.35
N CYS A 34 9.44 2.44 -7.06
CA CYS A 34 9.91 3.41 -6.07
C CYS A 34 11.44 3.45 -6.02
N GLY A 35 12.10 2.29 -5.89
CA GLY A 35 13.57 2.20 -5.86
C GLY A 35 14.24 2.74 -7.12
N PHE A 36 13.62 2.57 -8.29
CA PHE A 36 14.19 2.99 -9.57
C PHE A 36 13.90 4.47 -9.93
N LEU A 37 12.70 4.98 -9.64
CA LEU A 37 12.25 6.31 -10.05
C LEU A 37 12.56 7.40 -9.02
N CYS A 38 12.52 7.10 -7.72
CA CYS A 38 12.75 8.10 -6.67
C CYS A 38 14.14 8.73 -6.74
N PRO A 39 15.25 7.98 -6.91
CA PRO A 39 16.58 8.56 -7.02
C PRO A 39 16.76 9.45 -8.26
N ARG A 40 15.94 9.24 -9.29
CA ARG A 40 15.94 10.01 -10.54
C ARG A 40 15.01 11.22 -10.53
N GLY A 41 14.27 11.44 -9.44
CA GLY A 41 13.29 12.52 -9.34
C GLY A 41 12.07 12.37 -10.26
N LYS A 42 11.86 11.20 -10.89
CA LYS A 42 10.79 10.99 -11.88
C LYS A 42 9.52 10.43 -11.27
N GLY A 43 8.36 10.81 -11.81
CA GLY A 43 7.08 10.17 -11.47
C GLY A 43 6.54 10.44 -10.06
N ARG A 44 7.00 11.51 -9.38
CA ARG A 44 6.65 11.84 -7.99
C ARG A 44 5.14 11.76 -7.70
N LYS A 45 4.31 12.34 -8.57
CA LYS A 45 2.84 12.35 -8.40
C LYS A 45 2.24 10.95 -8.49
N VAL A 46 2.72 10.12 -9.43
CA VAL A 46 2.22 8.75 -9.62
C VAL A 46 2.61 7.87 -8.42
N ILE A 47 3.88 7.93 -8.01
CA ILE A 47 4.37 7.12 -6.89
C ILE A 47 3.69 7.51 -5.57
N LEU A 48 3.72 8.79 -5.20
CA LEU A 48 3.10 9.24 -3.95
C LEU A 48 1.57 9.12 -3.97
N GLY A 49 0.94 9.39 -5.13
CA GLY A 49 -0.49 9.22 -5.33
C GLY A 49 -0.91 7.76 -5.18
N GLY A 50 -0.20 6.83 -5.82
CA GLY A 50 -0.51 5.40 -5.67
C GLY A 50 -0.26 4.88 -4.26
N MET A 51 0.80 5.33 -3.58
CA MET A 51 0.99 5.02 -2.15
C MET A 51 -0.17 5.53 -1.30
N PHE A 52 -0.67 6.74 -1.56
CA PHE A 52 -1.84 7.27 -0.87
C PHE A 52 -3.10 6.44 -1.15
N VAL A 53 -3.30 5.99 -2.38
CA VAL A 53 -4.41 5.07 -2.74
C VAL A 53 -4.31 3.77 -1.95
N PHE A 54 -3.12 3.16 -1.86
CA PHE A 54 -2.92 1.97 -1.02
C PHE A 54 -3.29 2.23 0.44
N VAL A 55 -2.88 3.39 1.00
CA VAL A 55 -3.23 3.75 2.39
C VAL A 55 -4.74 3.83 2.58
N VAL A 56 -5.45 4.54 1.70
CA VAL A 56 -6.90 4.71 1.80
C VAL A 56 -7.61 3.37 1.66
N LEU A 57 -7.21 2.54 0.69
CA LEU A 57 -7.75 1.19 0.54
C LEU A 57 -7.48 0.34 1.79
N GLY A 58 -6.28 0.41 2.35
CA GLY A 58 -5.91 -0.28 3.56
C GLY A 58 -6.79 0.09 4.76
N LEU A 59 -7.04 1.39 4.95
CA LEU A 59 -7.93 1.89 6.01
C LEU A 59 -9.38 1.42 5.83
N ILE A 60 -9.89 1.40 4.59
CA ILE A 60 -11.21 0.86 4.29
C ILE A 60 -11.28 -0.63 4.64
N LEU A 61 -10.28 -1.43 4.23
CA LEU A 61 -10.23 -2.85 4.56
C LEU A 61 -10.11 -3.09 6.07
N CYS A 62 -9.33 -2.28 6.80
CA CYS A 62 -9.30 -2.34 8.25
C CYS A 62 -10.67 -2.08 8.87
N GLY A 63 -11.42 -1.09 8.37
CA GLY A 63 -12.78 -0.82 8.82
C GLY A 63 -13.72 -2.00 8.60
N ILE A 64 -13.68 -2.60 7.40
CA ILE A 64 -14.47 -3.80 7.07
C ILE A 64 -14.07 -4.98 7.96
N GLY A 65 -12.78 -5.20 8.16
CA GLY A 65 -12.26 -6.27 9.01
C GLY A 65 -12.67 -6.13 10.48
N LEU A 66 -12.60 -4.91 11.03
CA LEU A 66 -13.09 -4.62 12.38
C LEU A 66 -14.60 -4.84 12.48
N TYR A 67 -15.37 -4.38 11.50
CA TYR A 67 -16.81 -4.62 11.46
C TYR A 67 -17.13 -6.12 11.43
N ALA A 68 -16.43 -6.91 10.62
CA ALA A 68 -16.57 -8.36 10.58
C ALA A 68 -16.24 -9.02 11.93
N PHE A 69 -15.17 -8.56 12.60
CA PHE A 69 -14.80 -9.04 13.93
C PHE A 69 -15.90 -8.77 14.97
N PHE A 70 -16.40 -7.54 15.05
CA PHE A 70 -17.48 -7.18 15.99
C PHE A 70 -18.82 -7.85 15.66
N SER A 71 -19.05 -8.18 14.39
CA SER A 71 -20.22 -8.94 13.94
C SER A 71 -20.12 -10.45 14.25
N GLY A 72 -19.02 -10.89 14.87
CA GLY A 72 -18.80 -12.30 15.22
C GLY A 72 -18.53 -13.19 14.01
N GLN A 73 -18.03 -12.62 12.90
CA GLN A 73 -17.70 -13.40 11.71
C GLN A 73 -16.55 -14.39 11.99
N PRO A 74 -16.50 -15.53 11.28
CA PRO A 74 -15.42 -16.51 11.44
C PRO A 74 -14.03 -15.96 11.09
N TYR A 75 -12.99 -16.59 11.65
CA TYR A 75 -11.59 -16.24 11.42
C TYR A 75 -11.22 -16.14 9.94
N GLY A 76 -11.74 -17.05 9.11
CA GLY A 76 -11.50 -17.06 7.66
C GLY A 76 -11.97 -15.81 6.92
N ILE A 77 -12.84 -14.99 7.53
CA ILE A 77 -13.37 -13.76 6.93
C ILE A 77 -12.67 -12.53 7.51
N TRP A 78 -12.75 -12.32 8.84
CA TRP A 78 -12.27 -11.06 9.42
C TRP A 78 -10.74 -10.94 9.41
N TYR A 79 -10.02 -12.04 9.65
CA TYR A 79 -8.56 -12.02 9.78
C TYR A 79 -7.84 -11.62 8.49
N PRO A 80 -8.07 -12.29 7.33
CA PRO A 80 -7.37 -11.92 6.11
C PRO A 80 -7.68 -10.48 5.66
N VAL A 81 -8.94 -10.05 5.79
CA VAL A 81 -9.36 -8.67 5.44
C VAL A 81 -8.66 -7.64 6.33
N SER A 82 -8.66 -7.87 7.65
CA SER A 82 -8.01 -6.98 8.61
C SER A 82 -6.50 -6.91 8.39
N MET A 83 -5.86 -8.06 8.17
CA MET A 83 -4.41 -8.17 7.97
C MET A 83 -3.97 -7.47 6.68
N THR A 84 -4.68 -7.70 5.57
CA THR A 84 -4.40 -7.00 4.31
C THR A 84 -4.61 -5.49 4.48
N GLY A 85 -5.71 -5.07 5.11
CA GLY A 85 -5.97 -3.66 5.36
C GLY A 85 -4.84 -3.00 6.14
N PHE A 86 -4.36 -3.69 7.18
CA PHE A 86 -3.27 -3.19 8.01
C PHE A 86 -1.96 -3.04 7.20
N LEU A 87 -1.60 -4.05 6.40
CA LEU A 87 -0.40 -3.97 5.55
C LEU A 87 -0.50 -2.86 4.51
N PHE A 88 -1.66 -2.71 3.86
CA PHE A 88 -1.90 -1.69 2.84
C PHE A 88 -1.96 -0.28 3.43
N ALA A 89 -2.31 -0.12 4.70
CA ALA A 89 -2.29 1.17 5.38
C ALA A 89 -0.89 1.51 5.91
N VAL A 90 -0.30 0.60 6.68
CA VAL A 90 0.90 0.90 7.49
C VAL A 90 2.15 0.97 6.65
N ILE A 91 2.39 0.02 5.74
CA ILE A 91 3.62 -0.02 4.94
C ILE A 91 3.78 1.23 4.08
N PRO A 92 2.84 1.56 3.17
CA PRO A 92 2.96 2.78 2.37
C PRO A 92 2.83 4.03 3.24
N GLY A 93 2.00 4.03 4.28
CA GLY A 93 1.87 5.15 5.22
C GLY A 93 3.19 5.54 5.87
N ALA A 94 3.95 4.55 6.36
CA ALA A 94 5.27 4.74 6.94
C ALA A 94 6.33 5.13 5.90
N LEU A 95 6.22 4.65 4.66
CA LEU A 95 7.18 4.93 3.59
C LEU A 95 6.97 6.27 2.88
N ILE A 96 5.74 6.81 2.85
CA ILE A 96 5.45 8.12 2.23
C ILE A 96 6.43 9.24 2.65
N PRO A 97 6.71 9.49 3.95
CA PRO A 97 7.65 10.54 4.34
C PRO A 97 9.08 10.28 3.83
N VAL A 98 9.53 9.02 3.83
CA VAL A 98 10.85 8.61 3.33
C VAL A 98 10.94 8.86 1.83
N ILE A 99 9.95 8.42 1.07
CA ILE A 99 9.91 8.60 -0.39
C ILE A 99 9.81 10.08 -0.76
N ARG A 100 9.03 10.88 -0.02
CA ARG A 100 8.99 12.34 -0.20
C ARG A 100 10.36 12.98 -0.02
N LYS A 101 11.11 12.56 1.01
CA LYS A 101 12.48 13.06 1.25
C LYS A 101 13.43 12.67 0.11
N ASN A 102 13.34 11.45 -0.41
CA ASN A 102 14.16 11.00 -1.55
C ASN A 102 13.90 11.84 -2.81
N TYR A 103 12.63 12.13 -3.11
CA TYR A 103 12.28 13.02 -4.21
C TYR A 103 12.82 14.45 -4.01
N GLN A 104 12.77 14.97 -2.78
CA GLN A 104 13.32 16.30 -2.48
C GLN A 104 14.84 16.33 -2.68
N GLN A 105 15.55 15.29 -2.27
CA GLN A 105 17.00 15.18 -2.47
C GLN A 105 17.36 15.13 -3.95
N ALA A 106 16.60 14.38 -4.76
CA ALA A 106 16.81 14.32 -6.21
C ALA A 106 16.63 15.70 -6.86
N GLU A 107 15.60 16.45 -6.45
CA GLU A 107 15.36 17.81 -6.94
C GLU A 107 16.48 18.78 -6.53
N ASN A 108 16.92 18.74 -5.26
CA ASN A 108 18.01 19.59 -4.78
C ASN A 108 19.32 19.33 -5.54
N ARG A 109 19.62 18.07 -5.89
CA ARG A 109 20.80 17.72 -6.71
C ARG A 109 20.70 18.30 -8.12
N ARG A 110 19.50 18.32 -8.71
CA ARG A 110 19.27 18.92 -10.03
C ARG A 110 19.51 20.42 -10.01
N ILE A 111 18.94 21.12 -9.02
CA ILE A 111 19.11 22.58 -8.86
C ILE A 111 20.59 22.94 -8.65
N ALA A 112 21.31 22.20 -7.80
CA ALA A 112 22.73 22.43 -7.55
C ALA A 112 23.60 22.21 -8.81
N ALA A 113 23.27 21.21 -9.64
CA ALA A 113 23.96 21.00 -10.91
C ALA A 113 23.66 22.11 -11.93
N GLU A 114 22.44 22.65 -11.93
CA GLU A 114 22.04 23.76 -12.79
C GLU A 114 22.71 25.07 -12.39
N SER A 115 22.86 25.35 -11.09
CA SER A 115 23.55 26.56 -10.62
C SER A 115 25.04 26.56 -10.98
N ILE A 116 25.70 25.39 -11.03
CA ILE A 116 27.10 25.27 -11.49
C ILE A 116 27.23 25.52 -12.99
N ARG A 117 26.18 25.25 -13.79
CA ARG A 117 26.22 25.40 -15.25
C ARG A 117 26.05 26.86 -15.71
N VAL A 118 25.40 27.68 -14.89
CA VAL A 118 25.04 29.07 -15.24
C VAL A 118 26.00 30.10 -14.62
N GLY A 119 26.77 29.72 -13.58
CA GLY A 119 27.83 30.54 -13.00
C GLY A 119 29.18 30.31 -13.66
#